data_AF-A0A317CR47-F1
#
_entry.id   AF-A0A317CR47-F1
#
_cell.length_a   1.000
_cell.length_b   1.000
_cell.length_c   1.000
_cell.angle_alpha   90.00
_cell.angle_beta   90.00
_cell.angle_gamma   90.00
#
_symmetry.space_group_name_H-M   'P 1'
#
loop_
_entity.id
_entity.type
_entity.pdbx_description
1 polymer ?
#
loop_
_entity_poly.entity_id
_entity_poly.type
_entity_poly.pdbx_seq_one_letter_code
_entity_poly.pdbx_strand_id
1 'polypeptide(L)'
;MAIKPTIYKARISLSDLERDYYDSINLTIAQHPSETLERMMVRVLAFCINAQEGLELTKGLDDVEEPDLWARTMDEQITLWIDAGEPSFDRVKKATNRARAVKVYSFNSKSDVWWSQGESKFSRLNLKYSV
;
A
#
# COMPACT_ATOMS: atom_id res chain seq x y z
N MET A 1 -12.17 3.55 25.15
CA MET A 1 -11.06 4.52 24.99
C MET A 1 -10.30 4.12 23.74
N ALA A 2 -10.10 5.03 22.78
CA ALA A 2 -9.29 4.74 21.60
C ALA A 2 -7.82 4.58 22.02
N ILE A 3 -7.23 3.44 21.72
CA ILE A 3 -5.80 3.20 21.97
C ILE A 3 -5.04 4.06 20.96
N LYS A 4 -4.09 4.87 21.45
CA LYS A 4 -3.30 5.75 20.58
C LYS A 4 -2.40 4.90 19.67
N PRO A 5 -2.21 5.30 18.40
CA PRO A 5 -1.26 4.62 17.53
C PRO A 5 0.17 4.78 18.05
N THR A 6 1.00 3.78 17.80
CA THR A 6 2.45 3.85 18.08
C THR A 6 3.16 4.51 16.91
N ILE A 7 4.01 5.50 17.17
CA ILE A 7 4.72 6.23 16.11
C ILE A 7 6.13 5.65 15.94
N TYR A 8 6.44 5.23 14.71
CA TYR A 8 7.77 4.81 14.29
C TYR A 8 8.39 5.87 13.38
N LYS A 9 9.71 5.99 13.46
CA LYS A 9 10.51 6.80 12.54
C LYS A 9 11.53 5.91 11.86
N ALA A 10 11.48 5.84 10.54
CA ALA A 10 12.43 5.08 9.74
C ALA A 10 13.25 6.05 8.87
N ARG A 11 14.56 5.85 8.88
CA ARG A 11 15.48 6.50 7.94
C ARG A 11 15.97 5.44 6.97
N ILE A 12 15.70 5.64 5.69
CA ILE A 12 15.92 4.64 4.66
C ILE A 12 16.79 5.25 3.58
N SER A 13 17.94 4.63 3.32
CA SER A 13 18.74 4.91 2.14
C SER A 13 18.29 3.93 1.05
N LEU A 14 17.62 4.45 0.03
CA LEU A 14 17.11 3.66 -1.09
C LEU A 14 18.06 3.80 -2.28
N SER A 15 18.43 2.66 -2.87
CA SER A 15 19.23 2.59 -4.09
C SER A 15 18.62 1.55 -5.01
N ASP A 16 17.82 2.01 -5.95
CA ASP A 16 17.16 1.19 -6.96
C ASP A 16 17.92 1.32 -8.28
N LEU A 17 18.69 0.29 -8.59
CA LEU A 17 19.54 0.25 -9.79
C LEU A 17 18.74 0.03 -11.08
N GLU A 18 17.54 -0.56 -11.00
CA GLU A 18 16.71 -0.81 -12.18
C GLU A 18 16.06 0.48 -12.68
N ARG A 19 15.68 1.37 -11.75
CA ARG A 19 15.07 2.67 -12.04
C ARG A 19 16.06 3.84 -12.01
N ASP A 20 17.32 3.59 -11.73
CA ASP A 20 18.36 4.60 -11.46
C ASP A 20 17.90 5.65 -10.41
N TYR A 21 17.22 5.15 -9.37
CA TYR A 21 16.58 5.98 -8.34
C TYR A 21 17.32 5.84 -7.01
N TYR A 22 17.83 6.96 -6.51
CA TYR A 22 18.56 7.03 -5.24
C TYR A 22 17.96 8.12 -4.37
N ASP A 23 17.58 7.75 -3.14
CA ASP A 23 16.96 8.69 -2.22
C ASP A 23 17.27 8.37 -0.75
N SER A 24 17.16 9.38 0.11
CA SER A 24 17.25 9.27 1.56
C SER A 24 15.90 9.64 2.19
N ILE A 25 15.06 8.62 2.37
CA ILE A 25 13.67 8.75 2.80
C ILE A 25 13.60 8.78 4.32
N ASN A 26 12.89 9.77 4.88
CA ASN A 26 12.56 9.84 6.30
C ASN A 26 11.06 9.61 6.49
N LEU A 27 10.66 8.40 6.87
CA LEU A 27 9.26 8.05 7.08
C LEU A 27 8.86 8.22 8.56
N THR A 28 7.69 8.82 8.78
CA THR A 28 6.98 8.77 10.06
C THR A 28 5.75 7.91 9.88
N ILE A 29 5.68 6.80 10.61
CA ILE A 29 4.64 5.78 10.44
C ILE A 29 3.80 5.75 11.72
N ALA A 30 2.49 5.92 11.57
CA ALA A 30 1.54 5.61 12.63
C ALA A 30 1.12 4.14 12.49
N GLN A 31 1.44 3.33 13.50
CA GLN A 31 0.98 1.95 13.62
C GLN A 31 -0.32 1.94 14.42
N HIS A 32 -1.42 1.57 13.76
CA HIS A 32 -2.70 1.39 14.43
C HIS A 32 -2.61 0.21 15.44
N PRO A 33 -3.30 0.23 16.60
CA PRO A 33 -3.24 -0.85 17.58
C PRO A 33 -3.62 -2.24 17.06
N SER A 34 -4.48 -2.31 16.04
CA SER A 34 -4.83 -3.57 15.35
C SER A 34 -3.86 -3.94 14.22
N GLU A 35 -2.88 -3.09 13.91
CA GLU A 35 -1.88 -3.36 12.88
C GLU A 35 -0.72 -4.16 13.46
N THR A 36 -0.39 -5.30 12.83
CA THR A 36 0.80 -6.08 13.20
C THR A 36 2.08 -5.38 12.71
N LEU A 37 3.20 -5.62 13.40
CA LEU A 37 4.51 -5.10 12.97
C LEU A 37 4.87 -5.57 11.55
N GLU A 38 4.53 -6.82 11.22
CA GLU A 38 4.74 -7.39 9.89
C GLU A 38 4.01 -6.58 8.81
N ARG A 39 2.71 -6.29 9.01
CA ARG A 39 1.93 -5.46 8.09
C ARG A 39 2.51 -4.06 7.94
N MET A 40 2.91 -3.44 9.06
CA MET A 40 3.57 -2.13 9.04
C MET A 40 4.84 -2.17 8.19
N MET A 41 5.68 -3.20 8.34
CA MET A 41 6.90 -3.37 7.55
C MET A 41 6.62 -3.63 6.07
N VAL A 42 5.53 -4.32 5.74
CA VAL A 42 5.07 -4.46 4.34
C VAL A 42 4.71 -3.10 3.74
N ARG A 43 4.05 -2.21 4.50
CA ARG A 43 3.81 -0.83 4.02
C ARG A 43 5.11 -0.07 3.76
N VAL A 44 6.11 -0.22 4.64
CA VAL A 44 7.43 0.40 4.46
C VAL A 44 8.14 -0.16 3.22
N LEU A 45 8.10 -1.47 3.02
CA LEU A 45 8.70 -2.11 1.85
C LEU A 45 7.98 -1.69 0.55
N ALA A 46 6.64 -1.68 0.56
CA ALA A 46 5.82 -1.19 -0.54
C ALA A 46 6.13 0.28 -0.85
N PHE A 47 6.38 1.12 0.16
CA PHE A 47 6.83 2.50 -0.06
C PHE A 47 8.13 2.52 -0.87
N CYS A 48 9.13 1.73 -0.46
CA CYS A 48 10.44 1.70 -1.11
C CYS A 48 10.36 1.16 -2.55
N ILE A 49 9.65 0.05 -2.75
CA ILE A 49 9.45 -0.56 -4.08
C ILE A 49 8.73 0.40 -5.03
N ASN A 50 7.86 1.27 -4.51
CA ASN A 50 7.08 2.20 -5.31
C ASN A 50 7.58 3.64 -5.21
N ALA A 51 8.77 3.88 -4.65
CA ALA A 51 9.26 5.23 -4.39
C ALA A 51 9.18 6.09 -5.66
N GLN A 52 8.43 7.18 -5.55
CA GLN A 52 8.14 8.13 -6.62
C GLN A 52 7.61 9.43 -6.00
N GLU A 53 7.53 10.49 -6.81
CA GLU A 53 6.94 11.76 -6.37
C GLU A 53 5.48 11.61 -5.95
N GLY A 54 5.11 12.31 -4.89
CA GLY A 54 3.74 12.33 -4.35
C GLY A 54 3.32 11.08 -3.59
N LEU A 55 4.22 10.09 -3.41
CA LEU A 55 3.95 8.88 -2.63
C LEU A 55 3.93 9.17 -1.13
N GLU A 56 2.88 8.75 -0.44
CA GLU A 56 2.71 8.95 1.00
C GLU A 56 1.96 7.79 1.67
N LEU A 57 2.25 7.61 2.97
CA LEU A 57 1.49 6.75 3.87
C LEU A 57 0.21 7.48 4.29
N THR A 58 -0.89 6.74 4.31
CA THR A 58 -2.22 7.25 4.69
C THR A 58 -2.61 6.72 6.08
N LYS A 59 -3.85 6.99 6.47
CA LYS A 59 -4.43 6.44 7.71
C LYS A 59 -4.74 4.93 7.60
N GLY A 60 -4.77 4.37 6.39
CA GLY A 60 -4.89 2.92 6.16
C GLY A 60 -6.05 2.29 6.93
N LEU A 61 -5.74 1.40 7.88
CA LEU A 61 -6.73 0.69 8.69
C LEU A 61 -7.68 1.58 9.50
N ASP A 62 -7.34 2.86 9.71
CA ASP A 62 -8.22 3.83 10.37
C ASP A 62 -9.31 4.40 9.44
N ASP A 63 -9.13 4.34 8.12
CA ASP A 63 -10.07 4.90 7.15
C ASP A 63 -10.27 3.96 5.94
N VAL A 64 -11.46 3.38 5.85
CA VAL A 64 -11.84 2.47 4.76
C VAL A 64 -11.89 3.14 3.38
N GLU A 65 -11.92 4.47 3.32
CA GLU A 65 -11.91 5.24 2.08
C GLU A 65 -10.50 5.56 1.58
N GLU A 66 -9.47 5.40 2.40
CA GLU A 66 -8.06 5.60 2.03
C GLU A 66 -7.36 4.25 1.78
N PRO A 67 -6.38 4.20 0.86
CA PRO A 67 -5.46 3.06 0.72
C PRO A 67 -4.56 2.92 1.95
N ASP A 68 -3.58 2.03 1.94
CA ASP A 68 -2.44 2.08 2.88
C ASP A 68 -1.35 3.06 2.43
N LEU A 69 -1.14 3.17 1.12
CA LEU A 69 -0.30 4.17 0.49
C LEU A 69 -0.95 4.64 -0.81
N TRP A 70 -0.70 5.89 -1.18
CA TRP A 70 -1.03 6.37 -2.51
C TRP A 70 0.03 7.33 -3.03
N ALA A 71 0.05 7.52 -4.35
CA ALA A 71 0.70 8.67 -4.94
C ALA A 71 -0.34 9.56 -5.61
N ARG A 72 -0.19 10.88 -5.42
CA ARG A 72 -1.09 11.89 -5.99
C ARG A 72 -0.32 12.93 -6.80
N THR A 73 -0.94 13.45 -7.85
CA THR A 73 -0.43 14.64 -8.55
C THR A 73 -0.73 15.90 -7.73
N MET A 74 -0.13 17.04 -8.13
CA MET A 74 -0.45 18.34 -7.54
C MET A 74 -1.93 18.74 -7.69
N ASP A 75 -2.61 18.18 -8.69
CA ASP A 75 -4.05 18.35 -8.93
C ASP A 75 -4.90 17.31 -8.18
N GLU A 76 -4.36 16.65 -7.15
CA GLU A 76 -5.05 15.67 -6.30
C GLU A 76 -5.54 14.40 -7.02
N GLN A 77 -5.05 14.13 -8.23
CA GLN A 77 -5.37 12.89 -8.94
C GLN A 77 -4.55 11.73 -8.40
N ILE A 78 -5.21 10.63 -8.02
CA ILE A 78 -4.53 9.43 -7.52
C ILE A 78 -3.89 8.68 -8.71
N THR A 79 -2.57 8.71 -8.78
CA THR A 79 -1.79 8.00 -9.80
C THR A 79 -1.51 6.56 -9.41
N LEU A 80 -1.36 6.30 -8.12
CA LEU A 80 -1.09 4.97 -7.57
C LEU A 80 -1.88 4.76 -6.28
N TRP A 81 -2.54 3.62 -6.16
CA TRP A 81 -3.22 3.14 -4.96
C TRP A 81 -2.59 1.83 -4.52
N ILE A 82 -2.23 1.70 -3.24
CA ILE A 82 -1.61 0.51 -2.70
C ILE A 82 -2.36 0.04 -1.44
N ASP A 83 -2.79 -1.21 -1.45
CA ASP A 83 -3.30 -1.90 -0.27
C ASP A 83 -2.35 -3.02 0.18
N ALA A 84 -2.15 -3.15 1.48
CA ALA A 84 -1.39 -4.21 2.13
C ALA A 84 -2.33 -5.24 2.80
N GLY A 85 -2.14 -6.51 2.45
CA GLY A 85 -2.95 -7.65 2.88
C GLY A 85 -3.85 -8.18 1.78
N GLU A 86 -5.02 -8.69 2.18
CA GLU A 86 -5.97 -9.39 1.30
C GLU A 86 -7.30 -8.64 1.18
N PRO A 87 -7.36 -7.51 0.43
CA PRO A 87 -8.57 -6.70 0.31
C PRO A 87 -9.72 -7.46 -0.37
N SER A 88 -10.96 -7.08 -0.06
CA SER A 88 -12.13 -7.63 -0.76
C SER A 88 -12.15 -7.21 -2.23
N PHE A 89 -12.81 -8.00 -3.07
CA PHE A 89 -12.99 -7.66 -4.49
C PHE A 89 -13.63 -6.27 -4.68
N ASP A 90 -14.65 -5.94 -3.88
CA ASP A 90 -15.34 -4.66 -3.99
C ASP A 90 -14.44 -3.48 -3.63
N ARG A 91 -13.53 -3.63 -2.66
CA ARG A 91 -12.52 -2.61 -2.34
C ARG A 91 -11.58 -2.38 -3.52
N VAL A 92 -11.04 -3.46 -4.09
CA VAL A 92 -10.12 -3.35 -5.23
C VAL A 92 -10.81 -2.74 -6.44
N LYS A 93 -12.05 -3.16 -6.76
CA LYS A 93 -12.85 -2.56 -7.84
C LYS A 93 -13.07 -1.06 -7.63
N LYS A 94 -13.36 -0.65 -6.40
CA LYS A 94 -13.50 0.77 -6.05
C LYS A 94 -12.18 1.53 -6.21
N ALA A 95 -11.07 0.95 -5.78
CA ALA A 95 -9.74 1.52 -5.98
C ALA A 95 -9.40 1.71 -7.47
N THR A 96 -9.71 0.72 -8.32
CA THR A 96 -9.43 0.82 -9.77
C THR A 96 -10.26 1.88 -10.48
N ASN A 97 -11.39 2.31 -9.89
CA ASN A 97 -12.16 3.44 -10.40
C ASN A 97 -11.64 4.80 -9.91
N ARG A 98 -10.84 4.82 -8.83
CA ARG A 98 -10.33 6.04 -8.19
C ARG A 98 -8.90 6.36 -8.57
N ALA A 99 -8.11 5.36 -8.95
CA ALA A 99 -6.68 5.51 -9.22
C ALA A 99 -6.29 4.99 -10.60
N ARG A 100 -5.24 5.59 -11.19
CA ARG A 100 -4.72 5.16 -12.50
C ARG A 100 -4.05 3.78 -12.44
N ALA A 101 -3.43 3.46 -11.31
CA ALA A 101 -2.82 2.16 -11.05
C ALA A 101 -3.19 1.69 -9.64
N VAL A 102 -3.47 0.40 -9.51
CA VAL A 102 -3.71 -0.26 -8.21
C VAL A 102 -2.69 -1.37 -8.02
N LYS A 103 -2.12 -1.45 -6.82
CA LYS A 103 -1.25 -2.54 -6.39
C LYS A 103 -1.76 -3.14 -5.08
N VAL A 104 -1.67 -4.46 -4.96
CA VAL A 104 -1.95 -5.17 -3.71
C VAL A 104 -0.71 -5.97 -3.32
N TYR A 105 -0.26 -5.77 -2.08
CA TYR A 105 0.84 -6.50 -1.46
C TYR A 105 0.27 -7.41 -0.37
N SER A 106 0.01 -8.66 -0.72
CA SER A 106 -0.42 -9.68 0.25
C SER A 106 0.82 -10.34 0.86
N PHE A 107 0.80 -10.71 2.13
CA PHE A 107 2.03 -11.10 2.84
C PHE A 107 1.87 -12.26 3.82
N ASN A 108 0.72 -12.92 3.86
CA ASN A 108 0.45 -13.95 4.87
C ASN A 108 0.13 -15.31 4.24
N SER A 109 0.02 -16.34 5.08
CA SER A 109 -0.25 -17.71 4.63
C SER A 109 -1.59 -17.91 3.90
N LYS A 110 -2.49 -16.92 3.93
CA LYS A 110 -3.78 -16.95 3.24
C LYS A 110 -3.74 -16.28 1.87
N SER A 111 -2.62 -15.65 1.49
CA SER A 111 -2.48 -14.92 0.22
C SER A 111 -2.78 -15.79 -0.99
N ASP A 112 -2.25 -17.01 -1.05
CA ASP A 112 -2.51 -17.95 -2.16
C ASP A 112 -4.00 -18.32 -2.27
N VAL A 113 -4.65 -18.57 -1.13
CA VAL A 113 -6.07 -18.93 -1.08
C VAL A 113 -6.93 -17.73 -1.52
N TRP A 114 -6.61 -16.54 -1.03
CA TRP A 114 -7.28 -15.30 -1.42
C TRP A 114 -7.15 -15.04 -2.92
N TRP A 115 -5.94 -15.18 -3.47
CA TRP A 115 -5.70 -14.99 -4.89
C TRP A 115 -6.47 -16.02 -5.72
N SER A 116 -6.36 -17.31 -5.40
CA SER A 116 -7.05 -18.38 -6.12
C SER A 116 -8.58 -18.19 -6.16
N GLN A 117 -9.18 -17.73 -5.05
CA GLN A 117 -10.62 -17.46 -5.00
C GLN A 117 -11.03 -16.20 -5.79
N GLY A 118 -10.13 -15.22 -5.90
CA GLY A 118 -10.41 -13.92 -6.50
C GLY A 118 -9.93 -13.75 -7.94
N GLU A 119 -8.98 -14.56 -8.40
CA GLU A 119 -8.21 -14.35 -9.64
C GLU A 119 -9.11 -14.14 -10.86
N SER A 120 -10.14 -14.97 -11.03
CA SER A 120 -11.10 -14.85 -12.14
C SER A 120 -11.85 -13.51 -12.17
N LYS A 121 -12.02 -12.88 -11.01
CA LYS A 121 -12.64 -11.56 -10.86
C LYS A 121 -11.60 -10.45 -10.99
N PHE A 122 -10.44 -10.59 -10.35
CA PHE A 122 -9.36 -9.59 -10.37
C PHE A 122 -8.71 -9.42 -11.74
N SER A 123 -8.57 -10.50 -12.51
CA SER A 123 -8.03 -10.47 -13.89
C SER A 123 -8.81 -9.58 -14.86
N ARG A 124 -10.06 -9.21 -14.52
CA ARG A 124 -10.89 -8.29 -15.30
C ARG A 124 -10.67 -6.83 -14.94
N LEU A 125 -9.83 -6.54 -13.94
CA LEU A 125 -9.52 -5.22 -13.44
C LEU A 125 -8.08 -4.82 -13.81
N ASN A 126 -7.82 -3.52 -13.90
CA ASN A 126 -6.46 -3.00 -14.12
C ASN A 126 -5.68 -2.96 -12.78
N LEU A 127 -5.23 -4.13 -12.32
CA LEU A 127 -4.54 -4.35 -11.04
C LEU A 127 -3.19 -5.03 -11.27
N LYS A 128 -2.15 -4.64 -10.52
CA LYS A 128 -0.92 -5.44 -10.36
C LYS A 128 -0.91 -6.10 -8.98
N TYR A 129 -0.75 -7.42 -8.95
CA TYR A 129 -0.70 -8.21 -7.73
C TYR A 129 0.74 -8.65 -7.41
N SER A 130 1.13 -8.62 -6.13
CA SER A 130 2.42 -9.12 -5.66
C SER A 130 2.25 -9.82 -4.30
N VAL A 131 2.91 -10.96 -4.15
CA VAL A 131 3.06 -11.75 -2.91
C VAL A 131 4.45 -11.53 -2.34
#